data_AF-A0A534XHS7-F1
#
_entry.id   AF-A0A534XHS7-F1
#
_cell.length_a   1.000
_cell.length_b   1.000
_cell.length_c   1.000
_cell.angle_alpha   90.00
_cell.angle_beta   90.00
_cell.angle_gamma   90.00
#
_symmetry.space_group_name_H-M   'P 1'
#
loop_
_entity.id
_entity.type
_entity.pdbx_description
1 polymer ?
#
loop_
_entity_poly.entity_id
_entity_poly.type
_entity_poly.pdbx_seq_one_letter_code
_entity_poly.pdbx_strand_id
1 'polypeptide(L)'
;MKGSEVPEFPHRIDAGNFKAFFDATKQLSGEDEISLLKFAAAFCIPYNETGGSFHPTLEKGGKVWLPRTKKKDGDRKLVDFDEYGYFFWGIPGYKASYNKRDPPWTWPAGDQLQKMGLLDDKKQLEIWNGHPMWELGDPVNDKNYPKPLEDPRYPNPQSEPPKPAQRECHFFKFRGRGFTQTTGREGYIKYAEPALVPAGYKKVDELKNDELDKAFADPKVYVGVFHNELISPPGPHKQDFAKIDEDPGKLVIIGDRIAGLGANYGEFYAWRCKTLAAAMEEAGWTGG
;
A
#
# COMPACT_ATOMS: atom_id res chain seq x y z
N MET A 1 -30.18 -12.34 13.48
CA MET A 1 -29.02 -12.40 14.40
C MET A 1 -28.63 -10.98 14.73
N LYS A 2 -28.62 -10.59 16.02
CA LYS A 2 -28.05 -9.31 16.45
C LYS A 2 -26.56 -9.37 16.11
N GLY A 3 -26.09 -8.50 15.22
CA GLY A 3 -24.68 -8.40 14.90
C GLY A 3 -23.94 -8.03 16.18
N SER A 4 -22.96 -8.83 16.58
CA SER A 4 -22.02 -8.46 17.64
C SER A 4 -21.42 -7.11 17.29
N GLU A 5 -21.47 -6.14 18.22
CA GLU A 5 -20.75 -4.88 18.09
C GLU A 5 -19.28 -5.19 17.78
N VAL A 6 -18.78 -4.64 16.68
CA VAL A 6 -17.36 -4.74 16.36
C VAL A 6 -16.63 -3.80 17.32
N PRO A 7 -15.65 -4.28 18.11
CA PRO A 7 -14.93 -3.42 19.05
C PRO A 7 -14.27 -2.26 18.31
N GLU A 8 -14.25 -1.08 18.93
CA GLU A 8 -13.67 0.13 18.34
C GLU A 8 -12.18 -0.06 18.03
N PHE A 9 -11.45 -0.65 18.98
CA PHE A 9 -10.07 -1.07 18.87
C PHE A 9 -9.97 -2.59 19.13
N PRO A 10 -10.16 -3.44 18.09
CA PRO A 10 -10.26 -4.88 18.27
C PRO A 10 -8.90 -5.60 18.37
N HIS A 11 -7.79 -4.91 18.09
CA HIS A 11 -6.47 -5.49 17.99
C HIS A 11 -5.64 -5.19 19.22
N ARG A 12 -4.82 -6.16 19.62
CA ARG A 12 -3.79 -5.94 20.65
C ARG A 12 -2.60 -5.23 20.02
N ILE A 13 -2.05 -4.27 20.75
CA ILE A 13 -0.85 -3.55 20.36
C ILE A 13 0.37 -4.41 20.70
N ASP A 14 1.28 -4.58 19.74
CA ASP A 14 2.62 -5.06 20.03
C ASP A 14 3.41 -3.94 20.73
N ALA A 15 3.68 -4.11 22.04
CA ALA A 15 4.29 -3.07 22.84
C ALA A 15 5.73 -2.71 22.38
N GLY A 16 6.48 -3.69 21.86
CA GLY A 16 7.86 -3.47 21.42
C GLY A 16 7.90 -2.62 20.15
N ASN A 17 7.10 -2.98 19.16
CA ASN A 17 7.00 -2.26 17.90
C ASN A 17 6.33 -0.90 18.06
N PHE A 18 5.30 -0.81 18.90
CA PHE A 18 4.69 0.48 19.26
C PHE A 18 5.74 1.42 19.84
N LYS A 19 6.53 0.93 20.81
CA LYS A 19 7.59 1.75 21.41
C LYS A 19 8.63 2.15 20.36
N ALA A 20 9.09 1.24 19.51
CA ALA A 20 10.05 1.56 18.45
C ALA A 20 9.52 2.62 17.46
N PHE A 21 8.24 2.55 17.11
CA PHE A 21 7.58 3.55 16.26
C PHE A 21 7.52 4.92 16.94
N PHE A 22 7.04 4.98 18.19
CA PHE A 22 6.86 6.25 18.89
C PHE A 22 8.15 6.82 19.51
N ASP A 23 9.19 6.02 19.74
CA ASP A 23 10.54 6.54 20.07
C ASP A 23 11.12 7.36 18.89
N ALA A 24 10.65 7.10 17.67
CA ALA A 24 11.01 7.85 16.48
C ALA A 24 10.04 9.02 16.18
N THR A 25 9.11 9.38 17.08
CA THR A 25 8.09 10.42 16.83
C THR A 25 8.67 11.81 16.59
N LYS A 26 9.84 12.14 17.14
CA LYS A 26 10.52 13.40 16.80
C LYS A 26 10.84 13.50 15.31
N GLN A 27 11.05 12.37 14.64
CA GLN A 27 11.19 12.28 13.18
C GLN A 27 9.83 12.34 12.47
N LEU A 28 8.73 12.04 13.17
CA LEU A 28 7.36 12.08 12.65
C LEU A 28 6.73 13.47 12.69
N SER A 29 6.95 14.29 13.70
CA SER A 29 6.29 15.60 13.76
C SER A 29 7.21 16.75 13.33
N GLY A 30 8.52 16.59 13.52
CA GLY A 30 9.44 17.72 13.53
C GLY A 30 9.20 18.69 14.69
N GLU A 31 8.30 18.33 15.61
CA GLU A 31 7.92 19.08 16.81
C GLU A 31 8.37 18.27 18.04
N ASP A 32 8.84 18.95 19.09
CA ASP A 32 9.24 18.28 20.33
C ASP A 32 8.03 17.71 21.09
N GLU A 33 6.86 18.31 20.89
CA GLU A 33 5.58 17.93 21.48
C GLU A 33 4.48 18.02 20.41
N ILE A 34 3.44 17.19 20.54
CA ILE A 34 2.28 17.18 19.64
C ILE A 34 1.00 17.08 20.45
N SER A 35 -0.10 17.64 19.93
CA SER A 35 -1.42 17.47 20.52
C SER A 35 -1.84 15.99 20.57
N LEU A 36 -2.75 15.65 21.48
CA LEU A 36 -3.34 14.31 21.53
C LEU A 36 -4.02 13.91 20.22
N LEU A 37 -4.62 14.86 19.52
CA LEU A 37 -5.31 14.58 18.26
C LEU A 37 -4.31 14.31 17.12
N LYS A 38 -3.17 15.02 17.08
CA LYS A 38 -2.05 14.69 16.18
C LYS A 38 -1.42 13.34 16.52
N PHE A 39 -1.26 13.02 17.81
CA PHE A 39 -0.81 11.70 18.25
C PHE A 39 -1.77 10.60 17.79
N ALA A 40 -3.07 10.78 18.04
CA ALA A 40 -4.10 9.82 17.64
C ALA A 40 -4.12 9.62 16.12
N ALA A 41 -3.93 10.69 15.33
CA ALA A 41 -3.81 10.61 13.88
C ALA A 41 -2.61 9.75 13.45
N ALA A 42 -1.43 9.99 14.03
CA ALA A 42 -0.23 9.21 13.75
C ALA A 42 -0.35 7.74 14.23
N PHE A 43 -1.10 7.49 15.31
CA PHE A 43 -1.35 6.16 15.86
C PHE A 43 -2.32 5.33 15.03
N CYS A 44 -3.46 5.92 14.66
CA CYS A 44 -4.57 5.18 14.07
C CYS A 44 -4.23 4.63 12.67
N ILE A 45 -3.31 5.24 11.93
CA ILE A 45 -2.91 4.74 10.61
C ILE A 45 -2.17 3.40 10.72
N PRO A 46 -0.99 3.28 11.38
CA PRO A 46 -0.34 1.99 11.57
C PRO A 46 -1.24 0.96 12.27
N TYR A 47 -2.03 1.39 13.24
CA TYR A 47 -2.95 0.50 13.95
C TYR A 47 -3.96 -0.16 13.00
N ASN A 48 -4.59 0.63 12.11
CA ASN A 48 -5.56 0.16 11.13
C ASN A 48 -4.91 -0.71 10.06
N GLU A 49 -3.74 -0.32 9.57
CA GLU A 49 -3.06 -0.96 8.43
C GLU A 49 -2.37 -2.28 8.81
N THR A 50 -1.99 -2.42 10.08
CA THR A 50 -1.17 -3.56 10.54
C THR A 50 -1.86 -4.43 11.59
N GLY A 51 -3.11 -4.11 11.93
CA GLY A 51 -3.86 -4.80 12.98
C GLY A 51 -3.16 -4.71 14.34
N GLY A 52 -2.63 -3.53 14.69
CA GLY A 52 -1.95 -3.28 15.97
C GLY A 52 -0.53 -3.84 16.10
N SER A 53 0.04 -4.47 15.07
CA SER A 53 1.40 -5.00 15.15
C SER A 53 2.49 -3.91 15.09
N PHE A 54 2.19 -2.73 14.54
CA PHE A 54 3.17 -1.66 14.32
C PHE A 54 4.42 -2.12 13.55
N HIS A 55 4.25 -3.16 12.73
CA HIS A 55 5.27 -3.68 11.84
C HIS A 55 4.82 -3.47 10.40
N PRO A 56 5.65 -2.88 9.52
CA PRO A 56 5.25 -2.60 8.15
C PRO A 56 4.93 -3.91 7.41
N THR A 57 3.87 -3.88 6.62
CA THR A 57 3.49 -5.00 5.76
C THR A 57 3.98 -4.74 4.34
N LEU A 58 4.43 -5.81 3.68
CA LEU A 58 4.69 -5.79 2.25
C LEU A 58 3.38 -6.16 1.56
N GLU A 59 2.98 -5.36 0.57
CA GLU A 59 1.92 -5.76 -0.34
C GLU A 59 2.34 -7.07 -1.02
N LYS A 60 1.44 -8.04 -1.00
CA LYS A 60 1.59 -9.32 -1.66
C LYS A 60 0.42 -9.48 -2.62
N GLY A 61 0.67 -10.17 -3.73
CA GLY A 61 -0.42 -10.73 -4.51
C GLY A 61 -1.17 -11.79 -3.70
N GLY A 62 -2.14 -12.42 -4.36
CA GLY A 62 -2.81 -13.60 -3.81
C GLY A 62 -4.28 -13.62 -4.16
N LYS A 63 -5.09 -14.01 -3.18
CA LYS A 63 -6.51 -14.28 -3.37
C LYS A 63 -7.33 -13.00 -3.44
N VAL A 64 -8.03 -12.82 -4.54
CA VAL A 64 -8.91 -11.67 -4.79
C VAL A 64 -10.35 -12.14 -4.92
N TRP A 65 -11.23 -11.50 -4.15
CA TRP A 65 -12.67 -11.67 -4.33
C TRP A 65 -13.13 -10.83 -5.52
N LEU A 66 -13.68 -11.45 -6.55
CA LEU A 66 -14.23 -10.69 -7.67
C LEU A 66 -15.43 -9.82 -7.22
N PRO A 67 -15.71 -8.70 -7.92
CA PRO A 67 -16.87 -7.85 -7.64
C PRO A 67 -18.17 -8.65 -7.56
N ARG A 68 -19.11 -8.18 -6.73
CA ARG A 68 -20.46 -8.75 -6.68
C ARG A 68 -21.10 -8.62 -8.06
N THR A 69 -21.59 -9.72 -8.62
CA THR A 69 -22.51 -9.63 -9.75
C THR A 69 -23.86 -9.11 -9.24
N LYS A 70 -24.58 -8.33 -10.05
CA LYS A 70 -25.92 -7.81 -9.70
C LYS A 70 -26.97 -8.92 -9.48
N LYS A 71 -26.62 -10.19 -9.65
CA LYS A 71 -27.53 -11.34 -9.60
C LYS A 71 -27.09 -12.28 -8.48
N LYS A 72 -27.75 -12.16 -7.33
CA LYS A 72 -27.69 -12.99 -6.11
C LYS A 72 -26.67 -12.57 -5.06
N ASP A 73 -27.21 -12.19 -3.90
CA ASP A 73 -26.49 -11.99 -2.64
C ASP A 73 -25.92 -13.33 -2.15
N GLY A 74 -24.65 -13.62 -2.44
CA GLY A 74 -23.95 -14.76 -1.83
C GLY A 74 -22.66 -15.19 -2.53
N ASP A 75 -22.61 -15.15 -3.87
CA ASP A 75 -21.52 -15.77 -4.63
C ASP A 75 -20.43 -14.77 -5.03
N ARG A 76 -19.63 -14.31 -4.06
CA ARG A 76 -18.33 -13.72 -4.42
C ARG A 76 -17.42 -14.87 -4.83
N LYS A 77 -16.77 -14.77 -5.99
CA LYS A 77 -15.78 -15.76 -6.44
C LYS A 77 -14.40 -15.34 -5.96
N LEU A 78 -13.72 -16.20 -5.20
CA LEU A 78 -12.32 -16.02 -4.83
C LEU A 78 -11.44 -16.60 -5.93
N VAL A 79 -10.55 -15.80 -6.50
CA VAL A 79 -9.52 -16.28 -7.43
C VAL A 79 -8.17 -16.11 -6.78
N ASP A 80 -7.37 -17.17 -6.76
CA ASP A 80 -5.99 -17.11 -6.29
C ASP A 80 -5.09 -16.75 -7.46
N PHE A 81 -4.49 -15.57 -7.39
CA PHE A 81 -3.55 -15.09 -8.38
C PHE A 81 -2.09 -15.36 -8.00
N ASP A 82 -1.86 -16.09 -6.91
CA ASP A 82 -0.52 -16.33 -6.36
C ASP A 82 0.21 -15.00 -6.03
N GLU A 83 1.50 -15.06 -5.67
CA GLU A 83 2.31 -13.91 -5.27
C GLU A 83 2.34 -12.77 -6.32
N TYR A 84 2.14 -13.09 -7.61
CA TYR A 84 2.36 -12.16 -8.72
C TYR A 84 1.12 -11.75 -9.51
N GLY A 85 0.07 -12.57 -9.55
CA GLY A 85 -0.93 -12.46 -10.62
C GLY A 85 -1.80 -11.20 -10.53
N TYR A 86 -2.12 -10.70 -9.34
CA TYR A 86 -2.83 -9.42 -9.23
C TYR A 86 -1.98 -8.24 -9.74
N PHE A 87 -0.65 -8.39 -9.79
CA PHE A 87 0.21 -7.33 -10.30
C PHE A 87 0.19 -7.19 -11.82
N PHE A 88 -0.36 -8.17 -12.53
CA PHE A 88 -0.51 -8.17 -13.98
C PHE A 88 -1.97 -8.07 -14.41
N TRP A 89 -2.90 -8.52 -13.56
CA TRP A 89 -4.27 -8.78 -13.99
C TRP A 89 -5.18 -7.65 -13.56
N GLY A 90 -5.40 -6.74 -14.50
CA GLY A 90 -6.46 -5.77 -14.31
C GLY A 90 -7.83 -6.44 -14.31
N ILE A 91 -8.63 -6.20 -13.26
CA ILE A 91 -10.03 -6.64 -13.17
C ILE A 91 -10.91 -5.38 -13.06
N PRO A 92 -11.99 -5.24 -13.84
CA PRO A 92 -12.85 -4.06 -13.78
C PRO A 92 -13.44 -3.91 -12.38
N GLY A 93 -13.26 -2.74 -11.77
CA GLY A 93 -13.69 -2.47 -10.39
C GLY A 93 -12.77 -3.03 -9.30
N TYR A 94 -11.59 -3.56 -9.65
CA TYR A 94 -10.51 -3.92 -8.73
C TYR A 94 -9.21 -3.16 -9.12
N LYS A 95 -8.25 -3.01 -8.20
CA LYS A 95 -6.99 -2.31 -8.51
C LYS A 95 -6.20 -3.14 -9.55
N ALA A 96 -6.07 -2.65 -10.76
CA ALA A 96 -5.12 -3.23 -11.71
C ALA A 96 -3.74 -2.68 -11.38
N SER A 97 -2.85 -3.49 -10.82
CA SER A 97 -1.56 -3.00 -10.32
C SER A 97 -0.59 -2.70 -11.47
N TYR A 98 0.03 -1.52 -11.40
CA TYR A 98 1.41 -1.11 -11.75
C TYR A 98 2.11 -1.53 -13.06
N ASN A 99 1.64 -2.51 -13.83
CA ASN A 99 2.19 -2.86 -15.14
C ASN A 99 1.21 -2.49 -16.26
N LYS A 100 1.06 -1.18 -16.50
CA LYS A 100 0.20 -0.63 -17.55
C LYS A 100 0.99 0.28 -18.47
N ARG A 101 0.59 0.33 -19.75
CA ARG A 101 1.04 1.34 -20.73
C ARG A 101 0.25 2.65 -20.64
N ASP A 102 -0.17 3.05 -19.44
CA ASP A 102 -0.92 4.29 -19.25
C ASP A 102 0.02 5.42 -18.79
N PRO A 103 0.08 6.55 -19.51
CA PRO A 103 0.82 7.72 -19.05
C PRO A 103 0.32 8.18 -17.67
N PRO A 104 1.20 8.72 -16.80
CA PRO A 104 2.62 9.02 -17.01
C PRO A 104 3.59 7.84 -16.73
N TRP A 105 3.09 6.62 -16.51
CA TRP A 105 3.91 5.50 -16.01
C TRP A 105 4.54 4.73 -17.17
N THR A 106 5.86 4.80 -17.31
CA THR A 106 6.59 4.38 -18.53
C THR A 106 7.49 3.14 -18.35
N TRP A 107 7.26 2.33 -17.32
CA TRP A 107 8.15 1.20 -17.02
C TRP A 107 7.42 -0.14 -16.99
N PRO A 108 6.92 -0.61 -18.14
CA PRO A 108 6.26 -1.89 -18.22
C PRO A 108 7.28 -3.04 -18.08
N ALA A 109 6.82 -4.20 -17.63
CA ALA A 109 7.69 -5.32 -17.23
C ALA A 109 8.42 -5.95 -18.42
N GLY A 110 7.77 -6.05 -19.58
CA GLY A 110 8.36 -6.61 -20.80
C GLY A 110 9.62 -5.85 -21.24
N ASP A 111 9.56 -4.52 -21.30
CA ASP A 111 10.70 -3.68 -21.69
C ASP A 111 11.86 -3.80 -20.70
N GLN A 112 11.57 -3.99 -19.42
CA GLN A 112 12.59 -4.21 -18.39
C GLN A 112 13.25 -5.60 -18.55
N LEU A 113 12.45 -6.64 -18.79
CA LEU A 113 12.96 -7.99 -19.05
C LEU A 113 13.77 -8.06 -20.35
N GLN A 114 13.40 -7.29 -21.38
CA GLN A 114 14.20 -7.15 -22.60
C GLN A 114 15.56 -6.53 -22.32
N LYS A 115 15.60 -5.44 -21.55
CA LYS A 115 16.86 -4.80 -21.14
C LYS A 115 17.75 -5.72 -20.30
N MET A 116 17.16 -6.67 -19.58
CA MET A 116 17.90 -7.71 -18.84
C MET A 116 18.38 -8.86 -19.75
N GLY A 117 18.03 -8.87 -21.03
CA GLY A 117 18.37 -9.95 -21.98
C GLY A 117 17.57 -11.24 -21.76
N LEU A 118 16.43 -11.17 -21.06
CA LEU A 118 15.63 -12.34 -20.67
C LEU A 118 14.38 -12.53 -21.52
N LEU A 119 14.01 -11.53 -22.32
CA LEU A 119 12.82 -11.56 -23.17
C LEU A 119 13.08 -10.80 -24.48
N ASP A 120 13.05 -11.48 -25.61
CA ASP A 120 13.27 -10.86 -26.93
C ASP A 120 12.14 -11.12 -27.93
N ASP A 121 11.25 -12.08 -27.63
CA ASP A 121 10.08 -12.33 -28.46
C ASP A 121 9.11 -11.15 -28.40
N LYS A 122 8.85 -10.52 -29.55
CA LYS A 122 7.99 -9.33 -29.66
C LYS A 122 6.60 -9.55 -29.09
N LYS A 123 6.01 -10.72 -29.31
CA LYS A 123 4.66 -11.04 -28.82
C LYS A 123 4.65 -11.18 -27.30
N GLN A 124 5.67 -11.83 -26.72
CA GLN A 124 5.83 -11.88 -25.28
C GLN A 124 6.11 -10.50 -24.67
N LEU A 125 6.88 -9.63 -25.34
CA LEU A 125 7.10 -8.26 -24.87
C LEU A 125 5.78 -7.48 -24.78
N GLU A 126 4.90 -7.60 -25.77
CA GLU A 126 3.57 -6.97 -25.75
C GLU A 126 2.71 -7.52 -24.60
N ILE A 127 2.71 -8.84 -24.41
CA ILE A 127 1.99 -9.51 -23.33
C ILE A 127 2.48 -9.06 -21.95
N TRP A 128 3.81 -9.05 -21.74
CA TRP A 128 4.44 -8.61 -20.50
C TRP A 128 4.35 -7.10 -20.28
N ASN A 129 4.11 -6.31 -21.32
CA ASN A 129 3.90 -4.87 -21.18
C ASN A 129 2.46 -4.48 -20.87
N GLY A 130 1.59 -5.48 -20.70
CA GLY A 130 0.22 -5.32 -20.26
C GLY A 130 -0.76 -5.29 -21.44
N HIS A 131 -1.63 -6.29 -21.44
CA HIS A 131 -2.99 -6.20 -21.99
C HIS A 131 -3.96 -6.44 -20.85
N PRO A 132 -4.97 -5.58 -20.67
CA PRO A 132 -5.90 -5.77 -19.59
C PRO A 132 -6.80 -6.99 -19.82
N MET A 133 -6.87 -7.84 -18.80
CA MET A 133 -7.53 -9.14 -18.83
C MET A 133 -9.04 -9.10 -19.14
N TRP A 134 -9.68 -7.96 -18.89
CA TRP A 134 -11.10 -7.75 -19.16
C TRP A 134 -11.45 -7.61 -20.64
N GLU A 135 -10.47 -7.36 -21.51
CA GLU A 135 -10.70 -7.28 -22.96
C GLU A 135 -11.05 -8.66 -23.56
N LEU A 136 -10.79 -9.75 -22.83
CA LEU A 136 -11.12 -11.11 -23.26
C LEU A 136 -12.49 -11.61 -22.83
N GLY A 137 -13.22 -10.84 -22.02
CA GLY A 137 -14.51 -11.25 -21.48
C GLY A 137 -14.64 -10.97 -19.98
N ASP A 138 -15.72 -11.47 -19.40
CA ASP A 138 -16.04 -11.27 -17.99
C ASP A 138 -15.40 -12.39 -17.13
N PRO A 139 -14.36 -12.13 -16.32
CA PRO A 139 -13.73 -13.16 -15.47
C PRO A 139 -14.67 -13.81 -14.46
N VAL A 140 -15.82 -13.17 -14.20
CA VAL A 140 -16.83 -13.61 -13.26
C VAL A 140 -17.89 -14.45 -13.95
N ASN A 141 -18.40 -14.00 -15.11
CA ASN A 141 -19.59 -14.57 -15.74
C ASN A 141 -19.30 -15.43 -16.98
N ASP A 142 -18.12 -15.32 -17.59
CA ASP A 142 -17.76 -16.13 -18.75
C ASP A 142 -17.18 -17.48 -18.31
N LYS A 143 -17.88 -18.57 -18.65
CA LYS A 143 -17.44 -19.94 -18.36
C LYS A 143 -16.21 -20.36 -19.18
N ASN A 144 -16.01 -19.70 -20.32
CA ASN A 144 -14.86 -19.90 -21.20
C ASN A 144 -13.76 -18.88 -20.91
N TYR A 145 -13.88 -18.10 -19.84
CA TYR A 145 -12.84 -17.16 -19.45
C TYR A 145 -11.52 -17.92 -19.24
N PRO A 146 -10.44 -17.49 -19.90
CA PRO A 146 -9.18 -18.21 -19.85
C PRO A 146 -8.60 -18.22 -18.44
N LYS A 147 -7.98 -19.33 -18.06
CA LYS A 147 -7.18 -19.41 -16.84
C LYS A 147 -5.84 -18.71 -17.09
N PRO A 148 -5.52 -17.60 -16.43
CA PRO A 148 -4.49 -16.74 -17.00
C PRO A 148 -3.05 -17.20 -16.76
N LEU A 149 -2.80 -18.15 -15.84
CA LEU A 149 -1.51 -18.86 -15.74
C LEU A 149 -1.31 -19.93 -16.82
N GLU A 150 -2.40 -20.34 -17.50
CA GLU A 150 -2.40 -21.38 -18.54
C GLU A 150 -2.60 -20.78 -19.94
N ASP A 151 -2.92 -19.48 -20.05
CA ASP A 151 -3.28 -18.84 -21.32
C ASP A 151 -2.09 -18.06 -21.92
N PRO A 152 -1.69 -18.38 -23.16
CA PRO A 152 -0.52 -17.80 -23.81
C PRO A 152 -0.66 -16.31 -24.17
N ARG A 153 -1.82 -15.69 -23.93
CA ARG A 153 -2.04 -14.24 -24.06
C ARG A 153 -1.61 -13.46 -22.81
N TYR A 154 -1.24 -14.15 -21.74
CA TYR A 154 -0.82 -13.52 -20.47
C TYR A 154 0.61 -13.89 -20.11
N PRO A 155 1.32 -12.99 -19.39
CA PRO A 155 2.62 -13.35 -18.88
C PRO A 155 2.43 -14.49 -17.89
N ASN A 156 3.17 -15.58 -18.08
CA ASN A 156 3.27 -16.61 -17.07
C ASN A 156 4.46 -16.23 -16.16
N PRO A 157 4.24 -15.56 -15.01
CA PRO A 157 5.32 -15.18 -14.11
C PRO A 157 6.05 -16.38 -13.50
N GLN A 158 5.54 -17.60 -13.69
CA GLN A 158 6.13 -18.83 -13.16
C GLN A 158 7.09 -19.51 -14.13
N SER A 159 7.27 -19.03 -15.36
CA SER A 159 8.24 -19.59 -16.29
C SER A 159 9.67 -19.02 -16.05
N GLU A 160 10.66 -19.91 -16.14
CA GLU A 160 12.07 -19.51 -16.22
C GLU A 160 12.41 -19.04 -17.65
N PRO A 161 13.40 -18.15 -17.84
CA PRO A 161 14.18 -17.42 -16.82
C PRO A 161 13.56 -16.14 -16.18
N PRO A 162 12.39 -15.59 -16.60
CA PRO A 162 11.86 -14.36 -15.98
C PRO A 162 11.43 -14.46 -14.52
N LYS A 163 11.08 -15.66 -14.03
CA LYS A 163 10.50 -15.87 -12.70
C LYS A 163 11.24 -15.16 -11.55
N PRO A 164 12.57 -15.28 -11.37
CA PRO A 164 13.29 -14.51 -10.36
C PRO A 164 13.47 -13.04 -10.76
N ALA A 165 13.70 -12.75 -12.04
CA ALA A 165 14.04 -11.41 -12.52
C ALA A 165 12.88 -10.40 -12.45
N GLN A 166 11.64 -10.88 -12.57
CA GLN A 166 10.46 -10.02 -12.48
C GLN A 166 10.32 -9.33 -11.12
N ARG A 167 10.95 -9.84 -10.06
CA ARG A 167 10.99 -9.20 -8.74
C ARG A 167 11.76 -7.88 -8.77
N GLU A 168 12.66 -7.72 -9.73
CA GLU A 168 13.42 -6.49 -9.95
C GLU A 168 12.71 -5.51 -10.88
N CYS A 169 11.63 -5.95 -11.56
CA CYS A 169 10.81 -5.05 -12.36
C CYS A 169 10.01 -4.10 -11.47
N HIS A 170 9.78 -2.88 -11.95
CA HIS A 170 9.17 -1.80 -11.17
C HIS A 170 7.83 -2.18 -10.52
N PHE A 171 6.97 -2.92 -11.23
CA PHE A 171 5.66 -3.31 -10.72
C PHE A 171 5.73 -4.09 -9.40
N PHE A 172 6.78 -4.90 -9.22
CA PHE A 172 6.98 -5.72 -8.03
C PHE A 172 7.94 -5.04 -7.05
N LYS A 173 9.06 -4.53 -7.56
CA LYS A 173 10.08 -3.86 -6.75
C LYS A 173 9.53 -2.62 -6.05
N PHE A 174 8.55 -1.92 -6.63
CA PHE A 174 7.91 -0.72 -6.04
C PHE A 174 6.44 -0.94 -5.68
N ARG A 175 6.08 -2.16 -5.27
CA ARG A 175 4.78 -2.49 -4.65
C ARG A 175 4.58 -1.80 -3.29
N GLY A 176 3.38 -1.87 -2.73
CA GLY A 176 3.07 -1.31 -1.41
C GLY A 176 4.04 -1.75 -0.32
N ARG A 177 4.66 -0.78 0.36
CA ARG A 177 5.46 -1.00 1.58
C ARG A 177 5.19 0.08 2.62
N GLY A 178 5.58 -0.21 3.86
CA GLY A 178 5.39 0.72 4.97
C GLY A 178 3.94 0.75 5.46
N PHE A 179 3.64 1.68 6.37
CA PHE A 179 2.30 1.78 6.95
C PHE A 179 1.27 2.37 5.99
N THR A 180 1.69 3.24 5.07
CA THR A 180 0.80 3.96 4.14
C THR A 180 0.76 3.34 2.75
N GLN A 181 1.37 2.16 2.56
CA GLN A 181 1.42 1.45 1.29
C GLN A 181 2.03 2.31 0.16
N THR A 182 3.24 2.83 0.37
CA THR A 182 4.03 3.54 -0.66
C THR A 182 4.14 2.68 -1.91
N THR A 183 3.68 3.19 -3.05
CA THR A 183 3.66 2.45 -4.33
C THR A 183 4.24 3.29 -5.47
N GLY A 184 4.77 2.61 -6.48
CA GLY A 184 5.34 3.23 -7.69
C GLY A 184 6.72 3.84 -7.47
N ARG A 185 7.60 3.74 -8.47
CA ARG A 185 9.00 4.19 -8.37
C ARG A 185 9.11 5.66 -7.93
N GLU A 186 8.26 6.50 -8.50
CA GLU A 186 8.22 7.94 -8.23
C GLU A 186 7.82 8.22 -6.76
N GLY A 187 6.89 7.42 -6.21
CA GLY A 187 6.54 7.48 -4.78
C GLY A 187 7.74 7.09 -3.91
N TYR A 188 8.46 6.04 -4.27
CA TYR A 188 9.67 5.62 -3.57
C TYR A 188 10.78 6.67 -3.62
N ILE A 189 11.03 7.29 -4.78
CA ILE A 189 12.00 8.40 -4.89
C ILE A 189 11.57 9.57 -4.01
N LYS A 190 10.27 9.91 -4.02
CA LYS A 190 9.76 11.07 -3.30
C LYS A 190 9.74 10.87 -1.79
N TYR A 191 9.39 9.68 -1.31
CA TYR A 191 9.07 9.44 0.09
C TYR A 191 10.02 8.45 0.79
N ALA A 192 10.55 7.46 0.08
CA ALA A 192 11.44 6.45 0.65
C ALA A 192 12.91 6.89 0.63
N GLU A 193 13.42 7.45 -0.48
CA GLU A 193 14.83 7.88 -0.56
C GLU A 193 15.23 8.88 0.54
N PRO A 194 14.41 9.88 0.90
CA PRO A 194 14.76 10.81 1.98
C PRO A 194 14.83 10.16 3.36
N ALA A 195 14.32 8.94 3.54
CA ALA A 195 14.49 8.15 4.76
C ALA A 195 15.64 7.13 4.64
N LEU A 196 15.78 6.49 3.47
CA LEU A 196 16.80 5.49 3.19
C LEU A 196 18.22 6.05 3.28
N VAL A 197 18.48 7.16 2.59
CA VAL A 197 19.84 7.71 2.47
C VAL A 197 20.38 8.18 3.83
N PRO A 198 19.63 8.94 4.66
CA PRO A 198 20.09 9.30 6.00
C PRO A 198 20.25 8.11 6.95
N ALA A 199 19.50 7.02 6.73
CA ALA A 199 19.66 5.78 7.48
C ALA A 199 20.87 4.93 7.02
N GLY A 200 21.62 5.37 5.99
CA GLY A 200 22.84 4.71 5.50
C GLY A 200 22.61 3.72 4.35
N TYR A 201 21.41 3.67 3.78
CA TYR A 201 21.09 2.84 2.62
C TYR A 201 21.31 3.59 1.30
N LYS A 202 21.39 2.85 0.20
CA LYS A 202 21.49 3.41 -1.16
C LYS A 202 20.13 3.94 -1.64
N LYS A 203 20.13 4.66 -2.77
CA LYS A 203 18.90 5.08 -3.46
C LYS A 203 18.13 3.89 -4.01
N VAL A 204 16.84 4.08 -4.29
CA VAL A 204 15.94 2.94 -4.54
C VAL A 204 16.25 2.21 -5.84
N ASP A 205 16.83 2.89 -6.83
CA ASP A 205 17.27 2.27 -8.08
C ASP A 205 18.53 1.40 -7.93
N GLU A 206 19.35 1.69 -6.92
CA GLU A 206 20.61 0.99 -6.67
C GLU A 206 20.43 -0.27 -5.81
N LEU A 207 19.30 -0.37 -5.10
CA LEU A 207 18.94 -1.51 -4.25
C LEU A 207 18.27 -2.62 -5.07
N LYS A 208 18.57 -3.87 -4.78
CA LYS A 208 17.74 -5.03 -5.21
C LYS A 208 16.46 -5.09 -4.42
N ASN A 209 15.46 -5.84 -4.91
CA ASN A 209 14.19 -6.00 -4.21
C ASN A 209 14.39 -6.47 -2.75
N ASP A 210 15.24 -7.46 -2.54
CA ASP A 210 15.47 -8.03 -1.20
C ASP A 210 16.26 -7.08 -0.29
N GLU A 211 17.12 -6.23 -0.86
CA GLU A 211 17.81 -5.18 -0.11
C GLU A 211 16.83 -4.08 0.32
N LEU A 212 15.87 -3.75 -0.55
CA LEU A 212 14.79 -2.82 -0.25
C LEU A 212 13.85 -3.39 0.84
N ASP A 213 13.51 -4.67 0.76
CA ASP A 213 12.71 -5.36 1.79
C ASP A 213 13.42 -5.34 3.16
N LYS A 214 14.74 -5.56 3.19
CA LYS A 214 15.55 -5.44 4.41
C LYS A 214 15.61 -4.00 4.94
N ALA A 215 15.79 -3.02 4.07
CA ALA A 215 15.84 -1.62 4.47
C ALA A 215 14.51 -1.17 5.09
N PHE A 216 13.37 -1.62 4.56
CA PHE A 216 12.04 -1.31 5.11
C PHE A 216 11.71 -2.04 6.42
N ALA A 217 12.55 -2.95 6.91
CA ALA A 217 12.45 -3.51 8.25
C ALA A 217 13.11 -2.61 9.32
N ASP A 218 13.90 -1.61 8.92
CA ASP A 218 14.55 -0.65 9.82
C ASP A 218 13.55 0.44 10.25
N PRO A 219 13.34 0.65 11.58
CA PRO A 219 12.50 1.73 12.10
C PRO A 219 12.82 3.11 11.54
N LYS A 220 14.11 3.43 11.35
CA LYS A 220 14.50 4.74 10.79
C LYS A 220 13.96 4.94 9.37
N VAL A 221 13.84 3.86 8.62
CA VAL A 221 13.34 3.89 7.24
C VAL A 221 11.82 3.92 7.25
N TYR A 222 11.14 2.92 7.81
CA TYR A 222 9.68 2.84 7.67
C TYR A 222 8.94 3.98 8.41
N VAL A 223 9.48 4.46 9.54
CA VAL A 223 8.94 5.64 10.24
C VAL A 223 9.24 6.90 9.43
N GLY A 224 10.45 7.01 8.88
CA GLY A 224 10.82 8.13 8.00
C GLY A 224 9.97 8.20 6.74
N VAL A 225 9.63 7.07 6.11
CA VAL A 225 8.73 7.02 4.95
C VAL A 225 7.32 7.46 5.36
N PHE A 226 6.81 6.99 6.50
CA PHE A 226 5.50 7.40 7.03
C PHE A 226 5.44 8.91 7.31
N HIS A 227 6.48 9.46 7.95
CA HIS A 227 6.66 10.91 8.07
C HIS A 227 6.62 11.58 6.70
N ASN A 228 7.34 11.01 5.72
CA ASN A 228 7.49 11.69 4.46
C ASN A 228 6.16 11.73 3.65
N GLU A 229 5.36 10.68 3.75
CA GLU A 229 4.06 10.65 3.07
C GLU A 229 3.02 11.54 3.74
N LEU A 230 3.01 11.58 5.07
CA LEU A 230 2.00 12.35 5.81
C LEU A 230 2.40 13.80 6.05
N ILE A 231 3.68 14.07 6.22
CA ILE A 231 4.18 15.31 6.83
C ILE A 231 5.31 15.95 5.99
N SER A 232 6.09 15.22 5.18
CA SER A 232 7.17 15.83 4.37
C SER A 232 7.59 15.09 3.07
N PRO A 233 7.47 15.69 1.88
CA PRO A 233 7.66 17.12 1.65
C PRO A 233 6.35 17.92 1.83
N PRO A 234 6.44 19.26 1.86
CA PRO A 234 5.27 20.13 1.87
C PRO A 234 4.25 19.68 0.83
N GLY A 235 3.04 19.41 1.29
CA GLY A 235 1.99 18.87 0.47
C GLY A 235 0.65 18.87 1.22
N PRO A 236 -0.42 18.44 0.55
CA PRO A 236 -1.76 18.49 1.13
C PRO A 236 -1.86 17.73 2.46
N HIS A 237 -1.17 16.59 2.63
CA HIS A 237 -1.17 15.85 3.90
C HIS A 237 -0.55 16.63 5.05
N LYS A 238 0.61 17.27 4.83
CA LYS A 238 1.26 18.12 5.84
C LYS A 238 0.34 19.26 6.29
N GLN A 239 -0.30 19.93 5.33
CA GLN A 239 -1.18 21.06 5.60
C GLN A 239 -2.43 20.64 6.38
N ASP A 240 -3.02 19.51 6.02
CA ASP A 240 -4.18 18.97 6.72
C ASP A 240 -3.77 18.48 8.11
N PHE A 241 -2.63 17.80 8.26
CA PHE A 241 -2.12 17.34 9.56
C PHE A 241 -1.82 18.50 10.52
N ALA A 242 -1.18 19.56 10.03
CA ALA A 242 -0.90 20.75 10.84
C ALA A 242 -2.16 21.49 11.32
N LYS A 243 -3.29 21.30 10.64
CA LYS A 243 -4.57 21.97 10.93
C LYS A 243 -5.58 21.10 11.67
N ILE A 244 -5.20 19.88 12.07
CA ILE A 244 -6.11 18.95 12.76
C ILE A 244 -6.74 19.58 14.01
N ASP A 245 -5.96 20.36 14.76
CA ASP A 245 -6.44 21.00 16.00
C ASP A 245 -7.39 22.18 15.72
N GLU A 246 -7.22 22.88 14.59
CA GLU A 246 -8.09 23.99 14.15
C GLU A 246 -9.37 23.50 13.46
N ASP A 247 -9.26 22.42 12.70
CA ASP A 247 -10.31 21.82 11.90
C ASP A 247 -10.21 20.28 12.01
N PRO A 248 -10.91 19.66 12.96
CA PRO A 248 -10.95 18.19 13.09
C PRO A 248 -11.53 17.47 11.86
N GLY A 249 -12.15 18.19 10.91
CA GLY A 249 -12.56 17.65 9.61
C GLY A 249 -11.37 17.22 8.75
N LYS A 250 -10.15 17.71 9.04
CA LYS A 250 -8.92 17.28 8.37
C LYS A 250 -8.62 15.79 8.54
N LEU A 251 -9.08 15.17 9.61
CA LEU A 251 -8.93 13.72 9.81
C LEU A 251 -9.61 12.91 8.69
N VAL A 252 -10.82 13.30 8.29
CA VAL A 252 -11.55 12.60 7.22
C VAL A 252 -10.76 12.67 5.91
N ILE A 253 -10.25 13.86 5.58
CA ILE A 253 -9.45 14.10 4.38
C ILE A 253 -8.16 13.27 4.39
N ILE A 254 -7.48 13.20 5.53
CA ILE A 254 -6.26 12.38 5.70
C ILE A 254 -6.58 10.91 5.47
N GLY A 255 -7.61 10.39 6.13
CA GLY A 255 -8.02 9.00 5.98
C GLY A 255 -8.39 8.65 4.54
N ASP A 256 -9.22 9.45 3.88
CA ASP A 256 -9.63 9.20 2.49
C ASP A 256 -8.45 9.18 1.51
N ARG A 257 -7.43 9.99 1.74
CA ARG A 257 -6.22 9.96 0.90
C ARG A 257 -5.36 8.72 1.15
N ILE A 258 -5.30 8.20 2.37
CA ILE A 258 -4.54 6.99 2.70
C ILE A 258 -5.21 5.75 2.08
N ALA A 259 -6.52 5.60 2.22
CA ALA A 259 -7.23 4.44 1.66
C ALA A 259 -7.46 4.53 0.14
N GLY A 260 -7.37 5.73 -0.42
CA GLY A 260 -7.78 6.04 -1.78
C GLY A 260 -9.26 6.42 -1.88
N LEU A 261 -9.59 7.28 -2.84
CA LEU A 261 -10.93 7.81 -3.06
C LEU A 261 -11.97 6.68 -3.24
N GLY A 262 -13.03 6.68 -2.42
CA GLY A 262 -14.17 5.76 -2.54
C GLY A 262 -14.21 4.60 -1.54
N ALA A 263 -13.25 4.51 -0.61
CA ALA A 263 -13.22 3.46 0.42
C ALA A 263 -14.10 3.75 1.66
N ASN A 264 -14.70 4.94 1.77
CA ASN A 264 -15.43 5.44 2.96
C ASN A 264 -14.63 5.30 4.28
N TYR A 265 -13.30 5.33 4.18
CA TYR A 265 -12.40 5.09 5.31
C TYR A 265 -12.17 6.36 6.14
N GLY A 266 -12.26 7.56 5.54
CA GLY A 266 -12.01 8.83 6.22
C GLY A 266 -12.86 9.03 7.46
N GLU A 267 -14.16 8.78 7.38
CA GLU A 267 -15.09 8.93 8.52
C GLU A 267 -14.76 7.97 9.66
N PHE A 268 -14.51 6.71 9.33
CA PHE A 268 -14.13 5.69 10.30
C PHE A 268 -12.80 6.01 10.99
N TYR A 269 -11.81 6.46 10.21
CA TYR A 269 -10.52 6.90 10.71
C TYR A 269 -10.66 8.11 11.63
N ALA A 270 -11.43 9.13 11.23
CA ALA A 270 -11.66 10.33 12.03
C ALA A 270 -12.37 10.02 13.35
N TRP A 271 -13.37 9.15 13.33
CA TRP A 271 -14.04 8.67 14.53
C TRP A 271 -13.04 8.00 15.49
N ARG A 272 -12.23 7.03 15.01
CA ARG A 272 -11.22 6.36 15.85
C ARG A 272 -10.24 7.34 16.50
N CYS A 273 -9.75 8.33 15.74
CA CYS A 273 -8.81 9.32 16.27
C CYS A 273 -9.42 10.15 17.41
N LYS A 274 -10.65 10.64 17.21
CA LYS A 274 -11.36 11.46 18.21
C LYS A 274 -11.70 10.66 19.46
N THR A 275 -12.16 9.42 19.29
CA THR A 275 -12.47 8.53 20.42
C THR A 275 -11.23 8.22 21.25
N LEU A 276 -10.09 7.94 20.60
CA LEU A 276 -8.83 7.71 21.31
C LEU A 276 -8.38 8.97 22.07
N ALA A 277 -8.40 10.14 21.42
CA ALA A 277 -8.00 11.39 22.06
C ALA A 277 -8.86 11.68 23.31
N ALA A 278 -10.19 11.57 23.21
CA ALA A 278 -11.09 11.77 24.33
C ALA A 278 -10.84 10.78 25.48
N ALA A 279 -10.64 9.49 25.18
CA ALA A 279 -10.33 8.49 26.20
C ALA A 279 -8.99 8.76 26.90
N MET A 280 -7.99 9.29 26.17
CA MET A 280 -6.72 9.71 26.75
C MET A 280 -6.90 10.93 27.66
N GLU A 281 -7.70 11.92 27.25
CA GLU A 281 -8.05 13.08 28.08
C GLU A 281 -8.75 12.66 29.38
N GLU A 282 -9.74 11.76 29.30
CA GLU A 282 -10.43 11.21 30.47
C GLU A 282 -9.48 10.44 31.41
N ALA A 283 -8.45 9.80 30.86
CA ALA A 283 -7.41 9.13 31.62
C ALA A 283 -6.36 10.10 32.22
N GLY A 284 -6.52 11.41 32.01
CA GLY A 284 -5.66 12.45 32.59
C GLY A 284 -4.47 12.85 31.71
N TRP A 285 -4.44 12.45 30.44
CA TRP A 285 -3.48 12.99 29.49
C TRP A 285 -3.98 14.35 29.02
N THR A 286 -3.33 15.41 29.45
CA THR A 286 -3.57 16.76 28.92
C THR A 286 -2.33 17.09 28.11
N GLY A 287 -2.45 17.11 26.77
CA GLY A 287 -1.32 17.33 25.86
C GLY A 287 -0.39 18.44 26.36
N GLY A 288 0.87 18.07 26.57
CA GLY A 288 2.02 18.94 26.78
C GLY A 288 2.96 18.61 25.65
#